data_AF-A0A2I2G582-F1
#
_entry.id   AF-A0A2I2G582-F1
#
_cell.length_a   1.000
_cell.length_b   1.000
_cell.length_c   1.000
_cell.angle_alpha   90.00
_cell.angle_beta   90.00
_cell.angle_gamma   90.00
#
_symmetry.space_group_name_H-M   'P 1'
#
loop_
_entity.id
_entity.type
_entity.pdbx_description
1 polymer ?
#
loop_
_entity_poly.entity_id
_entity_poly.type
_entity_poly.pdbx_seq_one_letter_code
_entity_poly.pdbx_strand_id
1 'polypeptide(L)'
;MGIRFLNPSRVGRLSKATLSKSKYPFHASCLHHHQQRQQQQQQQQQQQQEPKYYLPHESTPHAATILGFPSRQSVSKALHAGTCREIVDLAATIAGFEPVRLYTRPEDIVSARELVKQRIHHHPASKIKNPSLRQDSQYQNANATTTTYDLASQIHILPCPTNHCWVRDTGPVFVRPAASTSPSTTSSHRRFAIDFSFCEWGNKHTDNVPDPNPNPTKDDADADPNAWPIPSPTTLAENTGFAARVIASFPASSTGPISRIPSRIRLEGGGIEVDGQGTFLATESSILCAERNPGVTKEAAERELSRLLGIRKFIWFPGRKGLDVTDAHVDALVRVVRPGVVVVSRPYGYSHHLTTSTSSPPAAATDAATARTRSEWMAVYEEIQSILARETDAHGRRFEVHEIEEPDPQYVKRDVDEGHPAASYVNFYFVNGAVVVPVFGDPGADERAVLTMRRLLPEREVRTVRVNCLPRMGGVLHCVTQQVPVLEGL
;
A
#
# COMPACT_ATOMS: atom_id res chain seq x y z
N MET A 1 -16.68 -9.35 -65.13
CA MET A 1 -18.15 -9.48 -65.11
C MET A 1 -18.50 -10.96 -65.04
N GLY A 2 -19.24 -11.37 -64.00
CA GLY A 2 -19.80 -12.72 -63.84
C GLY A 2 -18.80 -13.86 -63.62
N ILE A 3 -19.15 -15.03 -63.10
CA ILE A 3 -20.30 -15.56 -62.36
C ILE A 3 -19.80 -16.90 -61.77
N ARG A 4 -20.39 -17.25 -60.63
CA ARG A 4 -20.30 -18.45 -59.80
C ARG A 4 -20.52 -19.83 -60.48
N PHE A 5 -19.97 -20.86 -59.79
CA PHE A 5 -20.44 -22.26 -59.60
C PHE A 5 -20.40 -23.21 -60.84
N LEU A 6 -20.05 -24.51 -60.82
CA LEU A 6 -19.94 -25.62 -59.84
C LEU A 6 -19.04 -26.71 -60.48
N ASN A 7 -18.35 -27.56 -59.69
CA ASN A 7 -18.49 -29.03 -59.83
C ASN A 7 -17.81 -29.83 -58.69
N PRO A 8 -18.51 -30.80 -58.06
CA PRO A 8 -17.93 -31.79 -57.17
C PRO A 8 -17.73 -33.14 -57.91
N SER A 9 -16.72 -33.92 -57.55
CA SER A 9 -16.77 -35.41 -57.59
C SER A 9 -15.41 -36.05 -57.24
N ARG A 10 -15.37 -36.86 -56.19
CA ARG A 10 -15.42 -38.33 -56.30
C ARG A 10 -15.30 -38.98 -54.92
N VAL A 11 -16.25 -39.88 -54.67
CA VAL A 11 -16.39 -40.74 -53.49
C VAL A 11 -15.60 -42.03 -53.72
N GLY A 12 -14.92 -42.50 -52.69
CA GLY A 12 -14.41 -43.87 -52.57
C GLY A 12 -14.31 -44.27 -51.10
N ARG A 13 -15.31 -45.00 -50.61
CA ARG A 13 -15.33 -45.63 -49.27
C ARG A 13 -14.28 -46.74 -49.19
N LEU A 14 -13.59 -46.87 -48.06
CA LEU A 14 -13.17 -48.16 -47.51
C LEU A 14 -13.10 -48.10 -45.96
N SER A 15 -13.56 -49.21 -45.38
CA SER A 15 -13.78 -49.66 -44.00
C SER A 15 -13.20 -48.90 -42.79
N LYS A 16 -14.07 -48.75 -41.78
CA LYS A 16 -13.72 -48.49 -40.37
C LYS A 16 -13.02 -49.72 -39.78
N ALA A 17 -11.76 -49.55 -39.36
CA ALA A 17 -11.10 -50.42 -38.40
C ALA A 17 -10.84 -49.63 -37.11
N THR A 18 -11.36 -50.15 -36.01
CA THR A 18 -11.26 -49.63 -34.65
C THR A 18 -9.80 -49.65 -34.18
N LEU A 19 -9.22 -48.49 -33.88
CA LEU A 19 -7.94 -48.38 -33.18
C LEU A 19 -8.14 -47.69 -31.85
N SER A 20 -8.12 -48.51 -30.80
CA SER A 20 -7.95 -48.13 -29.40
C SER A 20 -6.71 -47.24 -29.25
N LYS A 21 -6.89 -46.00 -28.80
CA LYS A 21 -5.80 -45.13 -28.34
C LYS A 21 -5.72 -45.19 -26.82
N SER A 22 -4.84 -46.05 -26.33
CA SER A 22 -4.22 -45.97 -25.01
C SER A 22 -2.72 -46.14 -25.18
N LYS A 23 -1.93 -45.47 -24.31
CA LYS A 23 -0.46 -45.26 -24.30
C LYS A 23 -0.08 -43.99 -25.08
N TYR A 24 0.32 -42.88 -24.45
CA TYR A 24 1.47 -42.74 -23.54
C TYR A 24 1.26 -41.62 -22.47
N PRO A 25 1.33 -41.92 -21.16
CA PRO A 25 1.35 -40.89 -20.11
C PRO A 25 2.77 -40.39 -19.75
N PHE A 26 3.83 -40.95 -20.35
CA PHE A 26 5.21 -40.73 -19.89
C PHE A 26 5.86 -39.39 -20.31
N HIS A 27 5.41 -38.76 -21.40
CA HIS A 27 6.04 -37.53 -21.90
C HIS A 27 5.67 -36.27 -21.07
N ALA A 28 4.43 -36.18 -20.58
CA ALA A 28 3.99 -35.03 -19.78
C ALA A 28 4.65 -35.00 -18.38
N SER A 29 4.82 -36.17 -17.76
CA SER A 29 5.45 -36.30 -16.44
C SER A 29 6.95 -35.93 -16.48
N CYS A 30 7.65 -36.30 -17.55
CA CYS A 30 9.09 -36.02 -17.69
C CYS A 30 9.37 -34.52 -17.92
N LEU A 31 8.53 -33.84 -18.71
CA LEU A 31 8.58 -32.38 -18.91
C LEU A 31 8.28 -31.63 -17.60
N HIS A 32 7.29 -32.08 -16.83
CA HIS A 32 6.93 -31.49 -15.55
C HIS A 32 8.06 -31.64 -14.50
N HIS A 33 8.69 -32.80 -14.42
CA HIS A 33 9.86 -33.01 -13.56
C HIS A 33 11.11 -32.27 -14.03
N HIS A 34 11.26 -32.02 -15.34
CA HIS A 34 12.36 -31.18 -15.84
C HIS A 34 12.15 -29.71 -15.48
N GLN A 35 10.93 -29.18 -15.64
CA GLN A 35 10.56 -27.83 -15.18
C GLN A 35 10.73 -27.67 -13.66
N GLN A 36 10.27 -28.64 -12.87
CA GLN A 36 10.44 -28.62 -11.41
C GLN A 36 11.92 -28.64 -10.99
N ARG A 37 12.77 -29.43 -11.67
CA ARG A 37 14.22 -29.44 -11.41
C ARG A 37 14.92 -28.16 -11.84
N GLN A 38 14.51 -27.56 -12.95
CA GLN A 38 15.04 -26.25 -13.36
C GLN A 38 14.61 -25.15 -12.38
N GLN A 39 13.36 -25.17 -11.89
CA GLN A 39 12.90 -24.26 -10.82
C GLN A 39 13.66 -24.48 -9.52
N GLN A 40 13.90 -25.74 -9.10
CA GLN A 40 14.71 -26.03 -7.90
C GLN A 40 16.17 -25.62 -8.05
N GLN A 41 16.79 -25.83 -9.23
CA GLN A 41 18.16 -25.39 -9.49
C GLN A 41 18.28 -23.87 -9.58
N GLN A 42 17.29 -23.18 -10.15
CA GLN A 42 17.24 -21.71 -10.15
C GLN A 42 16.99 -21.14 -8.74
N GLN A 43 16.13 -21.76 -7.94
CA GLN A 43 15.97 -21.42 -6.52
C GLN A 43 17.27 -21.64 -5.74
N GLN A 44 18.00 -22.73 -6.00
CA GLN A 44 19.31 -22.97 -5.39
C GLN A 44 20.38 -21.98 -5.85
N GLN A 45 20.37 -21.52 -7.10
CA GLN A 45 21.29 -20.48 -7.57
C GLN A 45 20.92 -19.08 -7.04
N GLN A 46 19.63 -18.77 -6.89
CA GLN A 46 19.17 -17.54 -6.23
C GLN A 46 19.52 -17.51 -4.73
N GLN A 47 19.58 -18.66 -4.08
CA GLN A 47 20.05 -18.79 -2.68
C GLN A 47 21.56 -18.54 -2.50
N GLN A 48 22.36 -18.50 -3.58
CA GLN A 48 23.83 -18.39 -3.47
C GLN A 48 24.36 -16.94 -3.38
N GLN A 49 23.54 -15.93 -3.66
CA GLN A 49 23.96 -14.54 -3.50
C GLN A 49 23.42 -14.01 -2.15
N GLU A 50 24.32 -13.87 -1.17
CA GLU A 50 23.90 -13.35 0.13
C GLU A 50 23.29 -11.95 -0.01
N PRO A 51 22.16 -11.69 0.68
CA PRO A 51 21.49 -10.40 0.58
C PRO A 51 22.43 -9.32 1.11
N LYS A 52 22.45 -8.16 0.44
CA LYS A 52 23.25 -7.02 0.91
C LYS A 52 22.51 -6.19 1.96
N TYR A 53 21.19 -6.17 1.85
CA TYR A 53 20.30 -5.41 2.73
C TYR A 53 19.09 -6.26 3.07
N TYR A 54 18.39 -5.87 4.13
CA TYR A 54 17.08 -6.41 4.46
C TYR A 54 16.12 -5.28 4.82
N LEU A 55 14.86 -5.43 4.43
CA LEU A 55 13.77 -4.55 4.88
C LEU A 55 13.21 -5.10 6.19
N PRO A 56 13.39 -4.41 7.33
CA PRO A 56 12.75 -4.83 8.57
C PRO A 56 11.23 -4.75 8.45
N HIS A 57 10.52 -5.61 9.20
CA HIS A 57 9.07 -5.51 9.34
C HIS A 57 8.67 -4.12 9.89
N GLU A 58 7.52 -3.60 9.49
CA GLU A 58 7.07 -2.27 9.91
C GLU A 58 6.85 -2.17 11.44
N SER A 59 6.57 -3.28 12.13
CA SER A 59 6.43 -3.26 13.58
C SER A 59 7.77 -3.09 14.34
N THR A 60 8.91 -3.07 13.66
CA THR A 60 10.22 -2.86 14.30
C THR A 60 10.33 -1.42 14.82
N PRO A 61 11.19 -1.13 15.82
CA PRO A 61 11.24 0.21 16.39
C PRO A 61 11.61 1.28 15.36
N HIS A 62 10.98 2.44 15.47
CA HIS A 62 11.18 3.59 14.59
C HIS A 62 11.99 4.69 15.27
N ALA A 63 12.79 5.37 14.47
CA ALA A 63 13.41 6.64 14.84
C ALA A 63 12.49 7.84 14.52
N ALA A 64 11.61 7.71 13.52
CA ALA A 64 10.61 8.70 13.15
C ALA A 64 9.59 8.11 12.15
N THR A 65 8.46 8.79 12.00
CA THR A 65 7.55 8.63 10.85
C THR A 65 7.68 9.81 9.90
N ILE A 66 7.65 9.56 8.60
CA ILE A 66 7.53 10.56 7.54
C ILE A 66 6.06 10.67 7.13
N LEU A 67 5.58 11.92 7.00
CA LEU A 67 4.27 12.29 6.44
C LEU A 67 4.47 13.37 5.37
N GLY A 68 3.54 13.49 4.43
CA GLY A 68 3.45 14.61 3.49
C GLY A 68 2.24 15.47 3.79
N PHE A 69 2.42 16.79 3.88
CA PHE A 69 1.30 17.71 4.00
C PHE A 69 0.61 17.88 2.65
N PRO A 70 -0.73 17.78 2.56
CA PRO A 70 -1.45 17.90 1.30
C PRO A 70 -1.22 19.26 0.63
N SER A 71 -1.13 19.26 -0.70
CA SER A 71 -0.90 20.44 -1.53
C SER A 71 -2.11 20.72 -2.42
N ARG A 72 -2.40 22.00 -2.67
CA ARG A 72 -3.40 22.40 -3.69
C ARG A 72 -3.00 22.04 -5.12
N GLN A 73 -1.76 21.63 -5.35
CA GLN A 73 -1.29 21.16 -6.66
C GLN A 73 -1.66 19.69 -6.94
N SER A 74 -2.18 18.96 -5.95
CA SER A 74 -2.53 17.54 -6.09
C SER A 74 -3.89 17.17 -5.51
N VAL A 75 -4.56 18.09 -4.79
CA VAL A 75 -5.84 17.84 -4.14
C VAL A 75 -6.87 18.84 -4.62
N SER A 76 -8.08 18.35 -4.93
CA SER A 76 -9.22 19.22 -5.28
C SER A 76 -9.53 20.21 -4.16
N LYS A 77 -10.08 21.37 -4.53
CA LYS A 77 -10.40 22.45 -3.58
C LYS A 77 -11.39 21.99 -2.50
N ALA A 78 -12.34 21.13 -2.87
CA ALA A 78 -13.34 20.56 -1.97
C ALA A 78 -12.74 19.67 -0.88
N LEU A 79 -11.71 18.87 -1.21
CA LEU A 79 -11.11 17.91 -0.27
C LEU A 79 -9.93 18.50 0.51
N HIS A 80 -9.22 19.47 -0.06
CA HIS A 80 -7.95 19.98 0.46
C HIS A 80 -7.98 20.29 1.97
N ALA A 81 -8.92 21.12 2.42
CA ALA A 81 -8.97 21.53 3.83
C ALA A 81 -9.26 20.35 4.78
N GLY A 82 -10.09 19.40 4.35
CA GLY A 82 -10.39 18.19 5.11
C GLY A 82 -9.17 17.27 5.20
N THR A 83 -8.51 17.02 4.07
CA THR A 83 -7.30 16.20 4.03
C THR A 83 -6.18 16.80 4.88
N CYS A 84 -5.97 18.12 4.85
CA CYS A 84 -4.98 18.77 5.71
C CYS A 84 -5.24 18.52 7.19
N ARG A 85 -6.52 18.55 7.63
CA ARG A 85 -6.89 18.23 9.02
C ARG A 85 -6.64 16.77 9.35
N GLU A 86 -7.03 15.85 8.48
CA GLU A 86 -6.82 14.40 8.68
C GLU A 86 -5.32 14.04 8.78
N ILE A 87 -4.47 14.64 7.94
CA ILE A 87 -3.01 14.45 8.04
C ILE A 87 -2.45 15.02 9.34
N VAL A 88 -2.93 16.17 9.80
CA VAL A 88 -2.50 16.75 11.07
C VAL A 88 -3.01 15.94 12.27
N ASP A 89 -4.21 15.37 12.20
CA ASP A 89 -4.75 14.46 13.21
C ASP A 89 -3.92 13.18 13.31
N LEU A 90 -3.53 12.62 12.16
CA LEU A 90 -2.62 11.48 12.08
C LEU A 90 -1.24 11.83 12.65
N ALA A 91 -0.66 12.96 12.23
CA ALA A 91 0.63 13.45 12.73
C ALA A 91 0.61 13.61 14.25
N ALA A 92 -0.43 14.23 14.81
CA ALA A 92 -0.58 14.41 16.26
C ALA A 92 -0.74 13.07 17.00
N THR A 93 -1.42 12.09 16.38
CA THR A 93 -1.58 10.75 16.95
C THR A 93 -0.25 10.00 16.99
N ILE A 94 0.52 10.04 15.90
CA ILE A 94 1.84 9.41 15.80
C ILE A 94 2.87 10.09 16.71
N ALA A 95 2.82 11.42 16.82
CA ALA A 95 3.69 12.23 17.68
C ALA A 95 3.59 11.87 19.18
N GLY A 96 2.53 11.16 19.60
CA GLY A 96 2.43 10.59 20.95
C GLY A 96 3.37 9.40 21.19
N PHE A 97 3.97 8.83 20.15
CA PHE A 97 4.78 7.61 20.20
C PHE A 97 6.19 7.79 19.62
N GLU A 98 6.33 8.62 18.58
CA GLU A 98 7.62 8.85 17.92
C GLU A 98 7.65 10.19 17.17
N PRO A 99 8.85 10.71 16.85
CA PRO A 99 8.97 11.95 16.09
C PRO A 99 8.32 11.86 14.70
N VAL A 100 7.64 12.93 14.29
CA VAL A 100 7.01 13.07 12.98
C VAL A 100 7.79 14.06 12.13
N ARG A 101 8.10 13.67 10.90
CA ARG A 101 8.71 14.51 9.87
C ARG A 101 7.66 14.82 8.82
N LEU A 102 6.99 15.96 9.00
CA LEU A 102 5.93 16.41 8.10
C LEU A 102 6.56 17.26 6.99
N TYR A 103 6.79 16.65 5.82
CA TYR A 103 7.30 17.36 4.66
C TYR A 103 6.18 18.21 4.06
N THR A 104 6.47 19.49 3.81
CA THR A 104 5.48 20.49 3.43
C THR A 104 6.06 21.40 2.36
N ARG A 105 5.27 21.74 1.35
CA ARG A 105 5.68 22.73 0.35
C ARG A 105 5.99 24.06 1.03
N PRO A 106 7.02 24.81 0.60
CA PRO A 106 7.40 26.08 1.23
C PRO A 106 6.22 27.05 1.43
N GLU A 107 5.33 27.15 0.45
CA GLU A 107 4.13 27.98 0.46
C GLU A 107 3.06 27.53 1.49
N ASP A 108 3.02 26.25 1.85
CA ASP A 108 2.02 25.68 2.76
C ASP A 108 2.48 25.63 4.22
N ILE A 109 3.75 25.96 4.52
CA ILE A 109 4.35 25.85 5.86
C ILE A 109 3.58 26.64 6.92
N VAL A 110 3.12 27.85 6.57
CA VAL A 110 2.36 28.69 7.52
C VAL A 110 1.04 28.01 7.87
N SER A 111 0.33 27.50 6.87
CA SER A 111 -0.94 26.78 7.05
C SER A 111 -0.76 25.51 7.90
N ALA A 112 0.26 24.70 7.58
CA ALA A 112 0.57 23.49 8.33
C ALA A 112 0.89 23.79 9.80
N ARG A 113 1.69 24.82 10.07
CA ARG A 113 2.03 25.24 11.44
C ARG A 113 0.79 25.65 12.24
N GLU A 114 -0.10 26.42 11.64
CA GLU A 114 -1.32 26.85 12.33
C GLU A 114 -2.27 25.69 12.61
N LEU A 115 -2.45 24.76 11.67
CA LEU A 115 -3.26 23.57 11.91
C LEU A 115 -2.69 22.67 13.01
N VAL A 116 -1.36 22.45 13.03
CA VAL A 116 -0.71 21.68 14.09
C VAL A 116 -0.91 22.34 15.46
N LYS A 117 -0.70 23.66 15.55
CA LYS A 117 -0.94 24.41 16.80
C LYS A 117 -2.40 24.27 17.27
N GLN A 118 -3.36 24.45 16.37
CA GLN A 118 -4.79 24.32 16.67
C GLN A 118 -5.12 22.92 17.18
N ARG A 119 -4.64 21.88 16.50
CA ARG A 119 -4.93 20.49 16.86
C ARG A 119 -4.37 20.11 18.23
N ILE A 120 -3.16 20.57 18.56
CA ILE A 120 -2.53 20.29 19.85
C ILE A 120 -3.23 21.07 20.98
N HIS A 121 -3.69 22.29 20.71
CA HIS A 121 -4.42 23.10 21.69
C HIS A 121 -5.80 22.52 22.04
N HIS A 122 -6.56 22.07 21.04
CA HIS A 122 -7.91 21.53 21.25
C HIS A 122 -7.93 20.13 21.90
N HIS A 123 -6.85 19.36 21.77
CA HIS A 123 -6.78 17.99 22.28
C HIS A 123 -5.35 17.63 22.74
N PRO A 124 -4.96 18.01 23.98
CA PRO A 124 -3.77 17.45 24.63
C PRO A 124 -3.85 15.93 24.60
N ALA A 125 -2.74 15.20 24.40
CA ALA A 125 -2.73 13.73 24.37
C ALA A 125 -3.46 13.07 25.57
N SER A 126 -3.55 13.76 26.70
CA SER A 126 -4.31 13.34 27.89
C SER A 126 -5.84 13.31 27.73
N LYS A 127 -6.41 13.80 26.62
CA LYS A 127 -7.86 13.87 26.35
C LYS A 127 -8.32 13.21 25.06
N ILE A 128 -7.50 12.38 24.40
CA ILE A 128 -7.99 11.51 23.32
C ILE A 128 -8.84 10.40 23.95
N LYS A 129 -10.04 10.75 24.40
CA LYS A 129 -11.10 9.79 24.72
C LYS A 129 -11.70 9.35 23.40
N ASN A 130 -11.67 8.05 23.15
CA ASN A 130 -12.30 7.41 21.99
C ASN A 130 -13.81 7.73 22.03
N PRO A 131 -14.36 8.61 21.17
CA PRO A 131 -15.76 9.05 21.31
C PRO A 131 -16.77 7.97 20.89
N SER A 132 -16.33 6.84 20.35
CA SER A 132 -17.18 5.81 19.74
C SER A 132 -17.28 4.49 20.50
N LEU A 133 -16.66 4.34 21.68
CA LEU A 133 -16.68 3.06 22.40
C LEU A 133 -17.38 3.20 23.76
N ARG A 134 -18.39 2.35 24.00
CA ARG A 134 -19.03 2.21 25.31
C ARG A 134 -17.96 1.82 26.34
N GLN A 135 -18.04 2.43 27.52
CA GLN A 135 -17.03 2.42 28.56
C GLN A 135 -16.70 1.01 29.06
N ASP A 136 -15.48 0.53 28.79
CA ASP A 136 -14.86 -0.54 29.58
C ASP A 136 -13.80 0.05 30.50
N SER A 137 -14.02 -0.12 31.80
CA SER A 137 -13.32 0.52 32.92
C SER A 137 -12.02 -0.19 33.33
N GLN A 138 -11.34 -0.88 32.41
CA GLN A 138 -10.25 -1.80 32.77
C GLN A 138 -8.85 -1.44 32.24
N TYR A 139 -8.66 -0.33 31.55
CA TYR A 139 -7.33 0.14 31.11
C TYR A 139 -7.03 1.55 31.60
N GLN A 140 -6.89 1.70 32.92
CA GLN A 140 -6.16 2.81 33.52
C GLN A 140 -4.90 2.25 34.17
N ASN A 141 -3.79 2.20 33.43
CA ASN A 141 -2.42 2.43 33.93
C ASN A 141 -1.38 1.99 32.89
N ALA A 142 -0.73 2.97 32.25
CA ALA A 142 0.73 3.07 32.11
C ALA A 142 1.08 4.36 31.33
N ASN A 143 1.73 5.31 32.02
CA ASN A 143 2.55 6.42 31.51
C ASN A 143 1.97 7.33 30.41
N ALA A 144 1.10 8.28 30.78
CA ALA A 144 0.75 9.42 29.95
C ALA A 144 1.15 10.74 30.64
N THR A 145 2.44 11.09 30.57
CA THR A 145 2.98 12.35 31.08
C THR A 145 3.51 13.26 29.95
N THR A 146 3.13 13.00 28.70
CA THR A 146 3.48 13.85 27.55
C THR A 146 2.60 15.11 27.57
N THR A 147 3.21 16.27 27.83
CA THR A 147 2.51 17.57 27.87
C THR A 147 2.20 18.08 26.45
N THR A 148 1.34 19.09 26.31
CA THR A 148 1.02 19.71 25.01
C THR A 148 2.23 20.27 24.28
N TYR A 149 3.18 20.85 25.02
CA TYR A 149 4.43 21.39 24.47
C TYR A 149 5.36 20.28 23.96
N ASP A 150 5.32 19.11 24.57
CA ASP A 150 6.09 17.93 24.17
C ASP A 150 5.62 17.41 22.81
N LEU A 151 4.30 17.25 22.59
CA LEU A 151 3.75 16.82 21.28
C LEU A 151 4.09 17.78 20.13
N ALA A 152 4.02 19.09 20.37
CA ALA A 152 4.34 20.08 19.34
C ALA A 152 5.81 20.00 18.94
N SER A 153 6.69 19.69 19.90
CA SER A 153 8.11 19.49 19.63
C SER A 153 8.40 18.19 18.87
N GLN A 154 7.50 17.20 18.88
CA GLN A 154 7.64 15.95 18.12
C GLN A 154 7.26 16.09 16.64
N ILE A 155 6.53 17.14 16.23
CA ILE A 155 6.12 17.34 14.82
C ILE A 155 7.04 18.36 14.14
N HIS A 156 7.95 17.87 13.32
CA HIS A 156 8.91 18.68 12.58
C HIS A 156 8.38 18.98 11.17
N ILE A 157 8.01 20.24 10.91
CA ILE A 157 7.57 20.71 9.59
C ILE A 157 8.80 21.06 8.75
N LEU A 158 8.99 20.34 7.64
CA LEU A 158 10.19 20.40 6.81
C LEU A 158 9.87 20.91 5.39
N PRO A 159 10.49 22.00 4.91
CA PRO A 159 10.29 22.48 3.55
C PRO A 159 10.76 21.42 2.53
N CYS A 160 9.86 20.99 1.64
CA CYS A 160 10.21 20.18 0.48
C CYS A 160 9.18 20.39 -0.63
N PRO A 161 9.61 20.64 -1.89
CA PRO A 161 8.69 20.68 -3.01
C PRO A 161 8.18 19.26 -3.26
N THR A 162 6.96 18.95 -2.83
CA THR A 162 6.25 17.70 -3.10
C THR A 162 4.77 18.01 -3.18
N ASN A 163 4.06 17.36 -4.09
CA ASN A 163 2.64 17.61 -4.27
C ASN A 163 1.83 16.54 -3.58
N HIS A 164 2.34 15.31 -3.53
CA HIS A 164 1.64 14.21 -2.89
C HIS A 164 1.82 14.17 -1.38
N CYS A 165 0.72 13.83 -0.68
CA CYS A 165 0.78 13.35 0.70
C CYS A 165 1.08 11.85 0.80
N TRP A 166 1.11 11.15 -0.35
CA TRP A 166 1.34 9.71 -0.52
C TRP A 166 2.82 9.33 -0.35
N VAL A 167 3.39 9.63 0.81
CA VAL A 167 4.82 9.42 1.09
C VAL A 167 5.20 7.95 1.23
N ARG A 168 4.23 7.05 1.39
CA ARG A 168 4.44 5.59 1.27
C ARG A 168 4.99 5.22 -0.11
N ASP A 169 4.44 5.86 -1.14
CA ASP A 169 4.71 5.51 -2.53
C ASP A 169 5.83 6.36 -3.14
N THR A 170 5.87 7.64 -2.78
CA THR A 170 6.86 8.60 -3.29
C THR A 170 8.14 8.64 -2.46
N GLY A 171 8.08 8.18 -1.20
CA GLY A 171 9.15 8.28 -0.23
C GLY A 171 10.21 7.18 -0.37
N PRO A 172 11.33 7.33 0.35
CA PRO A 172 12.38 6.33 0.34
C PRO A 172 12.04 5.15 1.24
N VAL A 173 12.44 3.94 0.83
CA VAL A 173 12.27 2.71 1.63
C VAL A 173 13.56 2.43 2.39
N PHE A 174 13.52 2.60 3.72
CA PHE A 174 14.69 2.41 4.57
C PHE A 174 14.99 0.93 4.81
N VAL A 175 16.26 0.55 4.66
CA VAL A 175 16.73 -0.83 4.84
C VAL A 175 17.93 -0.88 5.78
N ARG A 176 18.19 -2.06 6.32
CA ARG A 176 19.37 -2.35 7.14
C ARG A 176 20.39 -3.16 6.36
N PRO A 177 21.69 -3.02 6.64
CA PRO A 177 22.69 -3.91 6.08
C PRO A 177 22.42 -5.35 6.55
N ALA A 178 22.62 -6.32 5.67
CA ALA A 178 22.53 -7.73 6.07
C ALA A 178 23.74 -8.11 6.95
N ALA A 179 23.53 -9.02 7.90
CA ALA A 179 24.54 -9.43 8.88
C ALA A 179 25.87 -9.89 8.26
N SER A 180 25.85 -10.50 7.08
CA SER A 180 27.06 -10.97 6.39
C SER A 180 27.90 -9.88 5.69
N THR A 181 27.38 -8.65 5.64
CA THR A 181 28.05 -7.49 5.03
C THR A 181 28.60 -6.49 6.05
N SER A 182 28.83 -6.90 7.31
CA SER A 182 29.43 -6.06 8.35
C SER A 182 30.88 -6.46 8.62
N PRO A 183 31.90 -5.81 8.01
CA PRO A 183 33.30 -6.06 8.32
C PRO A 183 33.85 -5.12 9.40
N SER A 184 33.05 -4.22 9.98
CA SER A 184 33.50 -3.34 11.08
C SER A 184 32.32 -2.72 11.84
N THR A 185 32.53 -2.46 13.13
CA THR A 185 31.65 -1.70 14.04
C THR A 185 31.24 -0.30 13.54
N THR A 186 31.86 0.18 12.45
CA THR A 186 31.55 1.46 11.79
C THR A 186 30.40 1.39 10.77
N SER A 187 30.08 0.21 10.19
CA SER A 187 28.97 0.10 9.21
C SER A 187 27.59 -0.07 9.85
N SER A 188 27.52 -0.58 11.08
CA SER A 188 26.27 -0.82 11.82
C SER A 188 25.49 0.46 12.15
N HIS A 189 26.17 1.61 12.09
CA HIS A 189 25.59 2.90 12.41
C HIS A 189 25.01 3.61 11.18
N ARG A 190 25.34 3.22 9.95
CA ARG A 190 24.92 3.98 8.76
C ARG A 190 23.49 3.63 8.31
N ARG A 191 22.69 4.65 8.00
CA ARG A 191 21.34 4.46 7.40
C ARG A 191 21.44 4.22 5.90
N PHE A 192 20.63 3.29 5.40
CA PHE A 192 20.49 3.01 3.98
C PHE A 192 19.03 3.18 3.57
N ALA A 193 18.81 3.75 2.39
CA ALA A 193 17.46 3.94 1.87
C ALA A 193 17.43 3.72 0.37
N ILE A 194 16.42 2.98 -0.08
CA ILE A 194 16.17 2.67 -1.47
C ILE A 194 15.34 3.79 -2.06
N ASP A 195 15.75 4.21 -3.25
CA ASP A 195 14.94 5.04 -4.12
C ASP A 195 14.46 4.19 -5.29
N PHE A 196 13.17 3.85 -5.27
CA PHE A 196 12.53 3.03 -6.27
C PHE A 196 12.14 3.79 -7.54
N SER A 197 12.49 5.08 -7.68
CA SER A 197 12.22 5.85 -8.90
C SER A 197 10.71 5.86 -9.25
N PHE A 198 9.90 6.41 -8.34
CA PHE A 198 8.46 6.60 -8.49
C PHE A 198 8.06 7.10 -9.89
N CYS A 199 6.91 6.65 -10.41
CA CYS A 199 6.39 7.05 -11.73
C CYS A 199 4.88 7.30 -11.77
N GLU A 200 4.32 7.94 -10.73
CA GLU A 200 2.91 8.39 -10.75
C GLU A 200 1.94 7.25 -11.02
N TRP A 201 2.19 6.12 -10.35
CA TRP A 201 1.45 4.89 -10.53
C TRP A 201 1.28 4.50 -12.01
N GLY A 202 2.38 4.58 -12.78
CA GLY A 202 2.40 4.22 -14.21
C GLY A 202 1.94 5.34 -15.13
N ASN A 203 2.03 6.59 -14.67
CA ASN A 203 1.56 7.79 -15.36
C ASN A 203 0.07 7.76 -15.73
N LYS A 204 -0.78 7.05 -14.97
CA LYS A 204 -2.21 6.93 -15.29
C LYS A 204 -2.99 8.23 -15.29
N HIS A 205 -2.42 9.29 -14.70
CA HIS A 205 -3.01 10.63 -14.73
C HIS A 205 -2.83 11.35 -16.09
N THR A 206 -2.16 10.75 -17.08
CA THR A 206 -1.94 11.39 -18.39
C THR A 206 -3.06 11.18 -19.42
N ASP A 207 -4.03 10.31 -19.15
CA ASP A 207 -5.10 10.00 -20.11
C ASP A 207 -6.18 11.11 -20.16
N ASN A 208 -6.14 12.07 -19.22
CA ASN A 208 -6.96 13.28 -19.19
C ASN A 208 -6.08 14.53 -19.09
N VAL A 209 -5.11 14.72 -20.00
CA VAL A 209 -4.47 16.03 -20.20
C VAL A 209 -5.35 16.84 -21.17
N PRO A 210 -6.13 17.83 -20.72
CA PRO A 210 -6.78 18.77 -21.63
C PRO A 210 -5.71 19.65 -22.28
N ASP A 211 -6.09 20.28 -23.40
CA ASP A 211 -5.28 21.13 -24.26
C ASP A 211 -4.13 21.86 -23.52
N PRO A 212 -2.86 21.71 -23.94
CA PRO A 212 -1.70 22.40 -23.34
C PRO A 212 -1.78 23.93 -23.42
N ASN A 213 -2.80 24.49 -24.08
CA ASN A 213 -3.03 25.93 -24.17
C ASN A 213 -4.46 26.30 -23.70
N PRO A 214 -4.74 26.28 -22.38
CA PRO A 214 -6.04 26.70 -21.88
C PRO A 214 -6.22 28.19 -22.16
N ASN A 215 -7.32 28.55 -22.84
CA ASN A 215 -7.72 29.93 -23.03
C ASN A 215 -7.97 30.55 -21.64
N PRO A 216 -7.21 31.57 -21.19
CA PRO A 216 -7.24 32.06 -19.81
C PRO A 216 -8.42 33.03 -19.60
N THR A 217 -9.61 32.63 -20.00
CA THR A 217 -10.82 33.44 -19.92
C THR A 217 -11.94 32.63 -19.28
N LYS A 218 -11.80 32.38 -17.99
CA LYS A 218 -12.90 32.31 -17.04
C LYS A 218 -12.30 32.41 -15.65
N ASP A 219 -12.77 33.40 -14.90
CA ASP A 219 -12.31 33.71 -13.55
C ASP A 219 -12.26 32.44 -12.66
N ASP A 220 -11.23 32.33 -11.81
CA ASP A 220 -11.04 31.27 -10.80
C ASP A 220 -12.21 31.11 -9.80
N ALA A 221 -13.22 31.99 -9.89
CA ALA A 221 -14.45 31.93 -9.11
C ALA A 221 -15.45 30.87 -9.61
N ASP A 222 -15.38 30.47 -10.89
CA ASP A 222 -16.29 29.50 -11.53
C ASP A 222 -15.69 28.09 -11.70
N ALA A 223 -14.46 27.86 -11.22
CA ALA A 223 -13.83 26.54 -11.29
C ALA A 223 -14.55 25.53 -10.38
N ASP A 224 -14.96 24.40 -10.95
CA ASP A 224 -15.57 23.29 -10.21
C ASP A 224 -14.68 22.92 -9.01
N PRO A 225 -15.16 23.07 -7.76
CA PRO A 225 -14.36 22.81 -6.57
C PRO A 225 -13.93 21.35 -6.44
N ASN A 226 -14.57 20.45 -7.19
CA ASN A 226 -14.23 19.03 -7.25
C ASN A 226 -13.19 18.72 -8.32
N ALA A 227 -12.92 19.61 -9.26
CA ALA A 227 -11.93 19.37 -10.30
C ALA A 227 -10.54 19.14 -9.69
N TRP A 228 -9.89 18.06 -10.14
CA TRP A 228 -8.52 17.75 -9.75
C TRP A 228 -7.53 18.66 -10.47
N PRO A 229 -6.51 19.18 -9.77
CA PRO A 229 -5.42 19.90 -10.42
C PRO A 229 -4.71 18.99 -11.44
N ILE A 230 -4.45 19.52 -12.63
CA ILE A 230 -3.66 18.82 -13.64
C ILE A 230 -2.17 19.09 -13.35
N PRO A 231 -1.37 18.06 -13.08
CA PRO A 231 0.02 18.25 -12.70
C PRO A 231 0.85 18.72 -13.91
N SER A 232 1.61 19.79 -13.73
CA SER A 232 2.60 20.23 -14.73
C SER A 232 3.80 19.27 -14.78
N PRO A 233 4.62 19.27 -15.85
CA PRO A 233 5.86 18.48 -15.88
C PRO A 233 6.78 18.73 -14.68
N THR A 234 6.82 19.97 -14.18
CA THR A 234 7.54 20.33 -12.96
C THR A 234 6.95 19.66 -11.72
N THR A 235 5.62 19.68 -11.58
CA THR A 235 4.87 19.05 -10.48
C THR A 235 5.12 17.54 -10.43
N LEU A 236 5.14 16.88 -11.60
CA LEU A 236 5.47 15.46 -11.73
C LEU A 236 6.94 15.19 -11.39
N ALA A 237 7.87 16.03 -11.85
CA ALA A 237 9.29 15.93 -11.53
C ALA A 237 9.57 16.13 -10.03
N GLU A 238 8.79 16.99 -9.37
CA GLU A 238 8.82 17.11 -7.92
C GLU A 238 8.44 15.78 -7.28
N ASN A 239 7.27 15.22 -7.56
CA ASN A 239 6.83 13.96 -6.94
C ASN A 239 7.82 12.80 -7.15
N THR A 240 8.30 12.61 -8.38
CA THR A 240 9.26 11.55 -8.71
C THR A 240 10.65 11.74 -8.06
N GLY A 241 11.02 12.98 -7.73
CA GLY A 241 12.27 13.28 -7.02
C GLY A 241 12.16 13.32 -5.48
N PHE A 242 10.99 13.04 -4.89
CA PHE A 242 10.76 13.18 -3.45
C PHE A 242 11.69 12.30 -2.61
N ALA A 243 11.78 11.00 -2.90
CA ALA A 243 12.69 10.08 -2.20
C ALA A 243 14.13 10.58 -2.17
N ALA A 244 14.67 11.00 -3.32
CA ALA A 244 16.03 11.54 -3.42
C ALA A 244 16.24 12.79 -2.55
N ARG A 245 15.27 13.72 -2.52
CA ARG A 245 15.34 14.93 -1.69
C ARG A 245 15.22 14.62 -0.19
N VAL A 246 14.34 13.68 0.18
CA VAL A 246 14.24 13.22 1.58
C VAL A 246 15.56 12.61 2.03
N ILE A 247 16.17 11.75 1.22
CA ILE A 247 17.47 11.12 1.53
C ILE A 247 18.58 12.18 1.68
N ALA A 248 18.65 13.15 0.75
CA ALA A 248 19.67 14.19 0.76
C ALA A 248 19.51 15.21 1.90
N SER A 249 18.26 15.50 2.30
CA SER A 249 17.94 16.46 3.38
C SER A 249 17.84 15.81 4.77
N PHE A 250 17.93 14.48 4.86
CA PHE A 250 17.85 13.81 6.14
C PHE A 250 19.04 14.24 7.02
N PRO A 251 18.80 14.72 8.25
CA PRO A 251 19.88 15.19 9.11
C PRO A 251 20.93 14.10 9.26
N ALA A 252 22.20 14.46 9.01
CA ALA A 252 23.30 13.61 9.41
C ALA A 252 23.22 13.48 10.94
N SER A 253 22.96 12.27 11.42
CA SER A 253 23.10 11.97 12.85
C SER A 253 24.59 11.79 13.18
N SER A 254 24.93 11.43 14.42
CA SER A 254 26.28 10.96 14.77
C SER A 254 26.78 9.80 13.90
N THR A 255 25.90 9.20 13.10
CA THR A 255 26.17 8.08 12.22
C THR A 255 26.34 8.42 10.72
N GLY A 256 26.34 9.71 10.38
CA GLY A 256 26.60 10.19 9.02
C GLY A 256 25.39 10.20 8.08
N PRO A 257 25.59 10.56 6.80
CA PRO A 257 24.51 10.71 5.82
C PRO A 257 23.94 9.36 5.37
N ILE A 258 22.68 9.41 4.93
CA ILE A 258 21.97 8.24 4.40
C ILE A 258 22.59 7.81 3.07
N SER A 259 22.89 6.52 2.94
CA SER A 259 23.30 5.92 1.66
C SER A 259 22.08 5.67 0.78
N ARG A 260 21.98 6.39 -0.35
CA ARG A 260 21.00 6.11 -1.39
C ARG A 260 21.36 4.82 -2.13
N ILE A 261 20.42 3.90 -2.23
CA ILE A 261 20.53 2.67 -3.04
C ILE A 261 19.58 2.81 -4.23
N PRO A 262 20.07 2.91 -5.48
CA PRO A 262 19.19 2.93 -6.63
C PRO A 262 18.57 1.54 -6.86
N SER A 263 17.31 1.54 -7.29
CA SER A 263 16.61 0.37 -7.80
C SER A 263 16.74 0.27 -9.33
N ARG A 264 16.74 -0.96 -9.85
CA ARG A 264 16.63 -1.26 -11.29
C ARG A 264 15.19 -1.40 -11.78
N ILE A 265 14.24 -1.42 -10.85
CA ILE A 265 12.80 -1.48 -11.12
C ILE A 265 12.11 -0.27 -10.50
N ARG A 266 11.02 0.16 -11.11
CA ARG A 266 10.08 1.12 -10.53
C ARG A 266 9.12 0.41 -9.60
N LEU A 267 8.86 0.99 -8.45
CA LEU A 267 7.96 0.43 -7.47
C LEU A 267 7.55 1.50 -6.44
N GLU A 268 6.38 1.33 -5.88
CA GLU A 268 5.82 2.12 -4.80
C GLU A 268 5.83 1.34 -3.48
N GLY A 269 6.09 2.00 -2.35
CA GLY A 269 6.16 1.32 -1.05
C GLY A 269 4.85 0.62 -0.65
N GLY A 270 3.68 1.09 -1.08
CA GLY A 270 2.39 0.43 -0.83
C GLY A 270 2.23 -0.90 -1.58
N GLY A 271 3.03 -1.12 -2.64
CA GLY A 271 3.13 -2.40 -3.33
C GLY A 271 4.00 -3.43 -2.61
N ILE A 272 4.63 -3.09 -1.48
CA ILE A 272 5.50 -3.98 -0.69
C ILE A 272 4.82 -4.35 0.61
N GLU A 273 4.71 -5.65 0.87
CA GLU A 273 4.50 -6.18 2.21
C GLU A 273 5.55 -7.26 2.52
N VAL A 274 6.20 -7.16 3.69
CA VAL A 274 7.24 -8.10 4.12
C VAL A 274 7.03 -8.52 5.56
N ASP A 275 7.46 -9.72 5.94
CA ASP A 275 7.44 -10.19 7.33
C ASP A 275 8.72 -9.86 8.13
N GLY A 276 9.70 -9.22 7.48
CA GLY A 276 11.04 -8.97 8.03
C GLY A 276 11.90 -10.23 8.20
N GLN A 277 11.42 -11.39 7.75
CA GLN A 277 12.09 -12.69 7.80
C GLN A 277 12.24 -13.31 6.41
N GLY A 278 12.24 -12.47 5.37
CA GLY A 278 12.53 -12.86 3.99
C GLY A 278 11.31 -13.33 3.19
N THR A 279 10.09 -13.15 3.69
CA THR A 279 8.85 -13.38 2.93
C THR A 279 8.36 -12.06 2.37
N PHE A 280 7.97 -12.07 1.10
CA PHE A 280 7.41 -10.92 0.38
C PHE A 280 6.03 -11.26 -0.15
N LEU A 281 5.06 -10.39 0.10
CA LEU A 281 3.70 -10.48 -0.40
C LEU A 281 3.45 -9.25 -1.27
N ALA A 282 2.96 -9.44 -2.50
CA ALA A 282 2.61 -8.35 -3.40
C ALA A 282 1.63 -8.78 -4.48
N THR A 283 1.07 -7.80 -5.19
CA THR A 283 0.28 -8.04 -6.40
C THR A 283 1.14 -7.95 -7.66
N GLU A 284 0.92 -8.85 -8.62
CA GLU A 284 1.59 -8.83 -9.91
C GLU A 284 1.18 -7.61 -10.73
N SER A 285 -0.10 -7.20 -10.64
CA SER A 285 -0.64 -6.06 -11.38
C SER A 285 0.01 -4.71 -11.04
N SER A 286 0.51 -4.54 -9.80
CA SER A 286 1.15 -3.30 -9.37
C SER A 286 2.63 -3.22 -9.68
N ILE A 287 3.35 -4.35 -9.70
CA ILE A 287 4.82 -4.36 -9.88
C ILE A 287 5.22 -4.81 -11.29
N LEU A 288 4.61 -5.86 -11.83
CA LEU A 288 5.07 -6.52 -13.05
C LEU A 288 4.43 -5.95 -14.33
N CYS A 289 3.60 -4.91 -14.21
CA CYS A 289 2.96 -4.28 -15.35
C CYS A 289 3.94 -3.41 -16.16
N ALA A 290 3.70 -3.33 -17.48
CA ALA A 290 4.57 -2.61 -18.40
C ALA A 290 4.56 -1.09 -18.13
N GLU A 291 3.50 -0.56 -17.52
CA GLU A 291 3.38 0.85 -17.13
C GLU A 291 4.37 1.25 -16.03
N ARG A 292 4.76 0.29 -15.16
CA ARG A 292 5.87 0.50 -14.20
C ARG A 292 7.20 0.05 -14.76
N ASN A 293 7.22 -1.18 -15.27
CA ASN A 293 8.46 -1.93 -15.52
C ASN A 293 8.44 -2.56 -16.92
N PRO A 294 8.55 -1.76 -17.99
CA PRO A 294 8.49 -2.27 -19.35
C PRO A 294 9.65 -3.23 -19.62
N GLY A 295 9.32 -4.46 -20.01
CA GLY A 295 10.31 -5.49 -20.37
C GLY A 295 11.02 -6.17 -19.17
N VAL A 296 10.68 -5.83 -17.93
CA VAL A 296 11.22 -6.53 -16.75
C VAL A 296 10.47 -7.84 -16.56
N THR A 297 11.20 -8.96 -16.49
CA THR A 297 10.59 -10.26 -16.18
C THR A 297 10.37 -10.42 -14.68
N LYS A 298 9.45 -11.31 -14.29
CA LYS A 298 9.20 -11.66 -12.89
C LYS A 298 10.48 -12.06 -12.16
N GLU A 299 11.32 -12.89 -12.79
CA GLU A 299 12.58 -13.35 -12.21
C GLU A 299 13.60 -12.20 -12.06
N ALA A 300 13.57 -11.22 -12.95
CA ALA A 300 14.41 -10.03 -12.85
C ALA A 300 13.96 -9.13 -11.69
N ALA A 301 12.65 -8.94 -11.53
CA ALA A 301 12.08 -8.22 -10.39
C ALA A 301 12.40 -8.94 -9.06
N GLU A 302 12.20 -10.26 -8.98
CA GLU A 302 12.53 -11.05 -7.80
C GLU A 302 14.01 -10.95 -7.43
N ARG A 303 14.94 -11.08 -8.41
CA ARG A 303 16.38 -10.90 -8.14
C ARG A 303 16.70 -9.51 -7.57
N GLU A 304 16.08 -8.47 -8.10
CA GLU A 304 16.31 -7.11 -7.63
C GLU A 304 15.73 -6.89 -6.23
N LEU A 305 14.52 -7.39 -5.95
CA LEU A 305 13.88 -7.32 -4.65
C LEU A 305 14.61 -8.15 -3.59
N SER A 306 15.14 -9.33 -3.93
CA SER A 306 16.00 -10.12 -3.05
C SER A 306 17.27 -9.35 -2.68
N ARG A 307 17.91 -8.69 -3.65
CA ARG A 307 19.11 -7.86 -3.42
C ARG A 307 18.83 -6.65 -2.51
N LEU A 308 17.68 -6.02 -2.70
CA LEU A 308 17.30 -4.77 -2.05
C LEU A 308 16.68 -4.96 -0.66
N LEU A 309 15.85 -6.00 -0.49
CA LEU A 309 14.97 -6.16 0.67
C LEU A 309 15.25 -7.45 1.46
N GLY A 310 16.17 -8.30 1.01
CA GLY A 310 16.52 -9.54 1.72
C GLY A 310 15.50 -10.67 1.57
N ILE A 311 14.71 -10.64 0.49
CA ILE A 311 13.64 -11.61 0.23
C ILE A 311 14.20 -12.94 -0.25
N ARG A 312 13.64 -14.02 0.31
CA ARG A 312 13.94 -15.42 -0.02
C ARG A 312 12.72 -16.17 -0.54
N LYS A 313 11.51 -15.75 -0.17
CA LYS A 313 10.26 -16.33 -0.66
C LYS A 313 9.31 -15.24 -1.13
N PHE A 314 8.83 -15.37 -2.36
CA PHE A 314 7.85 -14.48 -2.96
C PHE A 314 6.48 -15.16 -3.00
N ILE A 315 5.46 -14.43 -2.56
CA ILE A 315 4.05 -14.80 -2.65
C ILE A 315 3.38 -13.72 -3.49
N TRP A 316 2.97 -14.11 -4.69
CA TRP A 316 2.38 -13.21 -5.67
C TRP A 316 0.88 -13.44 -5.75
N PHE A 317 0.11 -12.38 -5.52
CA PHE A 317 -1.31 -12.32 -5.81
C PHE A 317 -1.51 -11.76 -7.23
N PRO A 318 -2.50 -12.19 -8.02
CA PRO A 318 -2.71 -11.63 -9.36
C PRO A 318 -2.98 -10.12 -9.33
N GLY A 319 -3.79 -9.66 -8.37
CA GLY A 319 -4.28 -8.28 -8.30
C GLY A 319 -5.18 -7.94 -9.50
N ARG A 320 -5.40 -6.65 -9.78
CA ARG A 320 -6.18 -6.18 -10.94
C ARG A 320 -5.63 -4.86 -11.48
N LYS A 321 -5.38 -4.83 -12.78
CA LYS A 321 -4.95 -3.61 -13.48
C LYS A 321 -6.14 -2.67 -13.70
N GLY A 322 -5.98 -1.40 -13.38
CA GLY A 322 -6.96 -0.33 -13.61
C GLY A 322 -8.21 -0.41 -12.73
N LEU A 323 -8.25 -1.32 -11.74
CA LEU A 323 -9.35 -1.38 -10.76
C LEU A 323 -9.31 -0.18 -9.81
N ASP A 324 -8.11 0.27 -9.49
CA ASP A 324 -7.79 1.54 -8.85
C ASP A 324 -6.48 2.11 -9.44
N VAL A 325 -6.07 3.29 -8.97
CA VAL A 325 -4.85 3.96 -9.48
C VAL A 325 -3.60 3.14 -9.21
N THR A 326 -3.57 2.37 -8.12
CA THR A 326 -2.39 1.63 -7.68
C THR A 326 -2.21 0.26 -8.34
N ASP A 327 -3.21 -0.19 -9.14
CA ASP A 327 -3.28 -1.57 -9.65
C ASP A 327 -3.31 -2.61 -8.52
N ALA A 328 -4.15 -2.37 -7.52
CA ALA A 328 -4.38 -3.20 -6.35
C ALA A 328 -3.12 -3.36 -5.50
N HIS A 329 -2.60 -2.27 -4.92
CA HIS A 329 -1.53 -2.35 -3.93
C HIS A 329 -1.87 -3.31 -2.79
N VAL A 330 -0.86 -4.07 -2.35
CA VAL A 330 -1.03 -5.11 -1.33
C VAL A 330 -1.37 -4.53 0.04
N ASP A 331 -0.92 -3.30 0.34
CA ASP A 331 -1.14 -2.67 1.64
C ASP A 331 -2.60 -2.31 1.95
N ALA A 332 -3.47 -2.31 0.95
CA ALA A 332 -4.92 -2.19 1.12
C ALA A 332 -5.62 -3.56 1.23
N LEU A 333 -4.91 -4.65 0.93
CA LEU A 333 -5.47 -5.98 0.75
C LEU A 333 -5.03 -6.97 1.82
N VAL A 334 -3.73 -7.02 2.10
CA VAL A 334 -3.10 -7.97 3.02
C VAL A 334 -1.96 -7.30 3.75
N ARG A 335 -1.94 -7.43 5.08
CA ARG A 335 -0.86 -6.91 5.92
C ARG A 335 -0.39 -7.97 6.89
N VAL A 336 0.92 -8.06 7.07
CA VAL A 336 1.56 -8.90 8.07
C VAL A 336 1.43 -8.20 9.41
N VAL A 337 0.85 -8.91 10.38
CA VAL A 337 0.77 -8.43 11.76
C VAL A 337 2.05 -8.79 12.51
N ARG A 338 2.49 -10.04 12.29
CA ARG A 338 3.74 -10.63 12.77
C ARG A 338 4.06 -11.83 11.88
N PRO A 339 5.30 -12.36 11.88
CA PRO A 339 5.66 -13.49 11.03
C PRO A 339 4.67 -14.67 11.14
N GLY A 340 4.12 -15.09 10.00
CA GLY A 340 3.10 -16.15 9.90
C GLY A 340 1.66 -15.73 10.20
N VAL A 341 1.37 -14.47 10.56
CA VAL A 341 0.01 -13.98 10.84
C VAL A 341 -0.30 -12.75 10.01
N VAL A 342 -1.40 -12.80 9.26
CA VAL A 342 -1.82 -11.72 8.36
C VAL A 342 -3.26 -11.31 8.63
N VAL A 343 -3.57 -10.05 8.34
CA VAL A 343 -4.94 -9.58 8.19
C VAL A 343 -5.26 -9.31 6.72
N VAL A 344 -6.48 -9.63 6.31
CA VAL A 344 -6.96 -9.50 4.93
C VAL A 344 -8.20 -8.61 4.91
N SER A 345 -8.24 -7.65 3.99
CA SER A 345 -9.41 -6.79 3.79
C SER A 345 -10.52 -7.62 3.16
N ARG A 346 -11.65 -7.75 3.87
CA ARG A 346 -12.82 -8.45 3.36
C ARG A 346 -13.82 -7.43 2.82
N PRO A 347 -14.16 -7.48 1.51
CA PRO A 347 -15.12 -6.55 0.92
C PRO A 347 -16.46 -6.53 1.67
N TYR A 348 -17.00 -5.33 1.90
CA TYR A 348 -18.28 -5.15 2.59
C TYR A 348 -19.38 -5.99 1.92
N GLY A 349 -20.15 -6.75 2.71
CA GLY A 349 -21.27 -7.57 2.23
C GLY A 349 -20.87 -8.81 1.42
N TYR A 350 -19.61 -9.24 1.49
CA TYR A 350 -19.20 -10.58 1.07
C TYR A 350 -19.82 -11.64 2.00
N SER A 351 -20.31 -12.74 1.43
CA SER A 351 -20.82 -13.91 2.17
C SER A 351 -20.32 -15.19 1.52
N HIS A 352 -19.69 -16.08 2.31
CA HIS A 352 -19.16 -17.38 1.85
C HIS A 352 -20.22 -18.31 1.23
N HIS A 353 -21.51 -18.02 1.38
CA HIS A 353 -22.62 -18.87 0.96
C HIS A 353 -23.26 -18.52 -0.41
N LEU A 354 -22.65 -17.64 -1.20
CA LEU A 354 -23.17 -17.25 -2.52
C LEU A 354 -22.93 -18.29 -3.66
N THR A 355 -22.76 -19.57 -3.34
CA THR A 355 -22.79 -20.63 -4.36
C THR A 355 -24.18 -21.18 -4.65
N THR A 356 -25.17 -20.96 -3.78
CA THR A 356 -26.57 -21.37 -4.04
C THR A 356 -27.57 -20.59 -3.17
N SER A 357 -28.05 -19.41 -3.58
CA SER A 357 -29.38 -18.91 -3.16
C SER A 357 -29.73 -17.60 -3.86
N THR A 358 -30.92 -17.58 -4.44
CA THR A 358 -31.66 -16.43 -5.02
C THR A 358 -32.16 -15.45 -3.95
N SER A 359 -31.30 -14.98 -3.06
CA SER A 359 -31.62 -13.82 -2.22
C SER A 359 -31.15 -12.56 -2.94
N SER A 360 -32.10 -11.65 -3.20
CA SER A 360 -31.89 -10.39 -3.90
C SER A 360 -30.61 -9.66 -3.46
N PRO A 361 -29.87 -9.03 -4.39
CA PRO A 361 -28.69 -8.26 -4.03
C PRO A 361 -29.06 -7.20 -3.00
N PRO A 362 -28.20 -6.92 -2.00
CA PRO A 362 -28.42 -5.78 -1.12
C PRO A 362 -28.63 -4.53 -1.97
N ALA A 363 -29.71 -3.80 -1.70
CA ALA A 363 -30.12 -2.63 -2.45
C ALA A 363 -29.07 -1.51 -2.30
N ALA A 364 -28.03 -1.48 -3.15
CA ALA A 364 -27.04 -0.39 -3.12
C ALA A 364 -26.14 -0.24 -4.36
N ALA A 365 -26.26 -1.06 -5.42
CA ALA A 365 -25.58 -0.78 -6.69
C ALA A 365 -26.55 -0.06 -7.62
N THR A 366 -26.42 1.27 -7.71
CA THR A 366 -27.28 2.13 -8.55
C THR A 366 -26.95 2.00 -10.04
N ASP A 367 -25.83 1.38 -10.42
CA ASP A 367 -25.44 1.11 -11.80
C ASP A 367 -24.59 -0.18 -11.96
N ALA A 368 -24.48 -0.65 -13.21
CA ALA A 368 -23.76 -1.88 -13.58
C ALA A 368 -22.23 -1.77 -13.45
N ALA A 369 -21.66 -0.55 -13.47
CA ALA A 369 -20.23 -0.34 -13.33
C ALA A 369 -19.79 -0.57 -11.88
N THR A 370 -20.53 0.01 -10.92
CA THR A 370 -20.36 -0.19 -9.48
C THR A 370 -20.48 -1.67 -9.11
N ALA A 371 -21.47 -2.38 -9.66
CA ALA A 371 -21.63 -3.81 -9.43
C ALA A 371 -20.43 -4.62 -9.94
N ARG A 372 -19.89 -4.27 -11.12
CA ARG A 372 -18.71 -4.93 -11.69
C ARG A 372 -17.45 -4.70 -10.85
N THR A 373 -17.18 -3.46 -10.47
CA THR A 373 -16.03 -3.11 -9.61
C THR A 373 -16.08 -3.88 -8.29
N ARG A 374 -17.26 -3.96 -7.66
CA ARG A 374 -17.47 -4.74 -6.44
C ARG A 374 -17.16 -6.24 -6.65
N SER A 375 -17.65 -6.83 -7.73
CA SER A 375 -17.38 -8.23 -8.06
C SER A 375 -15.89 -8.50 -8.29
N GLU A 376 -15.16 -7.57 -8.92
CA GLU A 376 -13.71 -7.70 -9.09
C GLU A 376 -12.96 -7.65 -7.76
N TRP A 377 -13.34 -6.76 -6.83
CA TRP A 377 -12.74 -6.75 -5.47
C TRP A 377 -13.02 -8.04 -4.70
N MET A 378 -14.22 -8.62 -4.84
CA MET A 378 -14.53 -9.93 -4.26
C MET A 378 -13.66 -11.04 -4.86
N ALA A 379 -13.43 -11.03 -6.18
CA ALA A 379 -12.55 -12.00 -6.82
C ALA A 379 -11.09 -11.87 -6.34
N VAL A 380 -10.57 -10.64 -6.21
CA VAL A 380 -9.23 -10.39 -5.65
C VAL A 380 -9.11 -10.96 -4.24
N TYR A 381 -10.11 -10.71 -3.40
CA TYR A 381 -10.18 -11.25 -2.04
C TYR A 381 -10.14 -12.79 -2.02
N GLU A 382 -10.94 -13.45 -2.86
CA GLU A 382 -10.99 -14.91 -2.94
C GLU A 382 -9.66 -15.52 -3.43
N GLU A 383 -9.01 -14.88 -4.41
CA GLU A 383 -7.69 -15.26 -4.91
C GLU A 383 -6.64 -15.18 -3.80
N ILE A 384 -6.64 -14.07 -3.03
CA ILE A 384 -5.75 -13.88 -1.88
C ILE A 384 -5.95 -14.99 -0.85
N GLN A 385 -7.19 -15.25 -0.44
CA GLN A 385 -7.52 -16.30 0.53
C GLN A 385 -7.06 -17.68 0.05
N SER A 386 -7.34 -18.00 -1.23
CA SER A 386 -6.94 -19.25 -1.86
C SER A 386 -5.41 -19.43 -1.92
N ILE A 387 -4.66 -18.35 -2.14
CA ILE A 387 -3.19 -18.36 -2.15
C ILE A 387 -2.64 -18.52 -0.73
N LEU A 388 -3.11 -17.71 0.22
CA LEU A 388 -2.65 -17.77 1.61
C LEU A 388 -2.92 -19.14 2.26
N ALA A 389 -4.04 -19.78 1.92
CA ALA A 389 -4.40 -21.10 2.45
C ALA A 389 -3.46 -22.23 2.01
N ARG A 390 -2.78 -22.08 0.87
CA ARG A 390 -1.85 -23.10 0.32
C ARG A 390 -0.37 -22.75 0.50
N GLU A 391 -0.07 -21.48 0.73
CA GLU A 391 1.30 -21.01 0.89
C GLU A 391 1.82 -21.15 2.32
N THR A 392 3.15 -21.07 2.41
CA THR A 392 3.89 -20.90 3.65
C THR A 392 4.78 -19.67 3.54
N ASP A 393 5.28 -19.17 4.64
CA ASP A 393 6.29 -18.12 4.59
C ASP A 393 7.72 -18.69 4.33
N ALA A 394 8.73 -17.83 4.29
CA ALA A 394 10.13 -18.20 4.02
C ALA A 394 10.73 -19.16 5.06
N HIS A 395 10.08 -19.32 6.22
CA HIS A 395 10.47 -20.24 7.29
C HIS A 395 9.56 -21.48 7.35
N GLY A 396 8.65 -21.66 6.39
CA GLY A 396 7.79 -22.83 6.28
C GLY A 396 6.55 -22.79 7.19
N ARG A 397 6.25 -21.66 7.84
CA ARG A 397 5.05 -21.52 8.66
C ARG A 397 3.83 -21.32 7.75
N ARG A 398 2.70 -21.95 8.08
CA ARG A 398 1.42 -21.63 7.42
C ARG A 398 0.87 -20.31 7.94
N PHE A 399 0.19 -19.57 7.08
CA PHE A 399 -0.45 -18.32 7.47
C PHE A 399 -1.67 -18.55 8.36
N GLU A 400 -1.69 -17.88 9.50
CA GLU A 400 -2.90 -17.60 10.27
C GLU A 400 -3.55 -16.34 9.68
N VAL A 401 -4.72 -16.48 9.07
CA VAL A 401 -5.40 -15.41 8.33
C VAL A 401 -6.57 -14.88 9.16
N HIS A 402 -6.61 -13.56 9.39
CA HIS A 402 -7.73 -12.87 10.03
C HIS A 402 -8.37 -11.89 9.07
N GLU A 403 -9.69 -11.93 8.94
CA GLU A 403 -10.42 -11.04 8.05
C GLU A 403 -10.88 -9.79 8.80
N ILE A 404 -10.78 -8.63 8.14
CA ILE A 404 -11.38 -7.39 8.62
C ILE A 404 -12.32 -6.89 7.55
N GLU A 405 -13.62 -6.85 7.87
CA GLU A 405 -14.65 -6.35 6.97
C GLU A 405 -14.51 -4.84 6.77
N GLU A 406 -14.52 -4.40 5.52
CA GLU A 406 -14.60 -2.99 5.12
C GLU A 406 -15.88 -2.32 5.66
N PRO A 407 -15.87 -1.00 5.93
CA PRO A 407 -17.07 -0.30 6.40
C PRO A 407 -18.19 -0.40 5.38
N ASP A 408 -19.43 -0.24 5.84
CA ASP A 408 -20.52 -0.02 4.91
C ASP A 408 -20.22 1.24 4.06
N PRO A 409 -20.22 1.12 2.72
CA PRO A 409 -19.96 2.25 1.84
C PRO A 409 -20.82 3.47 2.11
N GLN A 410 -22.00 3.32 2.73
CA GLN A 410 -22.84 4.46 3.11
C GLN A 410 -22.15 5.44 4.08
N TYR A 411 -21.25 4.97 4.96
CA TYR A 411 -20.51 5.84 5.87
C TYR A 411 -19.32 6.55 5.20
N VAL A 412 -18.99 6.14 3.98
CA VAL A 412 -17.86 6.68 3.19
C VAL A 412 -18.34 7.47 1.95
N LYS A 413 -19.65 7.55 1.70
CA LYS A 413 -20.34 8.30 0.60
C LYS A 413 -20.74 9.74 1.01
N ARG A 414 -21.08 10.73 0.14
CA ARG A 414 -20.73 11.16 -1.24
C ARG A 414 -21.29 12.61 -1.39
N ASP A 415 -20.47 13.63 -1.19
CA ASP A 415 -20.76 15.00 -1.69
C ASP A 415 -20.05 15.26 -3.03
N VAL A 416 -19.17 14.34 -3.43
CA VAL A 416 -18.33 14.39 -4.64
C VAL A 416 -18.55 13.08 -5.40
N ASP A 417 -18.82 13.16 -6.69
CA ASP A 417 -19.29 12.05 -7.53
C ASP A 417 -18.16 11.14 -8.05
N GLU A 418 -17.08 11.01 -7.26
CA GLU A 418 -15.85 10.36 -7.69
C GLU A 418 -15.73 8.95 -7.12
N GLY A 419 -15.88 7.95 -8.01
CA GLY A 419 -15.35 6.59 -7.82
C GLY A 419 -15.87 5.81 -6.61
N HIS A 420 -15.10 4.79 -6.24
CA HIS A 420 -15.24 3.99 -5.02
C HIS A 420 -14.10 4.38 -4.07
N PRO A 421 -14.37 4.96 -2.89
CA PRO A 421 -13.32 5.40 -1.97
C PRO A 421 -12.54 4.20 -1.43
N ALA A 422 -11.24 4.40 -1.18
CA ALA A 422 -10.39 3.40 -0.53
C ALA A 422 -10.77 3.28 0.95
N ALA A 423 -11.47 2.23 1.34
CA ALA A 423 -12.05 2.10 2.68
C ALA A 423 -11.58 0.82 3.41
N SER A 424 -10.27 0.57 3.40
CA SER A 424 -9.70 -0.63 4.03
C SER A 424 -9.19 -0.34 5.45
N TYR A 425 -9.71 -1.06 6.45
CA TYR A 425 -9.15 -1.06 7.81
C TYR A 425 -7.77 -1.71 7.89
N VAL A 426 -7.44 -2.56 6.90
CA VAL A 426 -6.13 -3.20 6.80
C VAL A 426 -5.05 -2.17 6.44
N ASN A 427 -5.40 -1.00 5.89
CA ASN A 427 -4.44 0.08 5.62
C ASN A 427 -4.06 0.89 6.89
N PHE A 428 -3.76 0.18 7.98
CA PHE A 428 -3.27 0.70 9.26
C PHE A 428 -1.75 0.91 9.24
N TYR A 429 -1.25 1.69 10.20
CA TYR A 429 0.18 1.97 10.34
C TYR A 429 0.71 1.51 11.71
N PHE A 430 1.82 0.78 11.72
CA PHE A 430 2.54 0.51 12.97
C PHE A 430 3.33 1.74 13.41
N VAL A 431 3.34 1.99 14.72
CA VAL A 431 4.15 3.03 15.35
C VAL A 431 4.81 2.42 16.60
N ASN A 432 5.81 3.06 17.18
CA ASN A 432 6.41 2.59 18.44
C ASN A 432 5.35 2.32 19.52
N GLY A 433 5.27 1.09 20.02
CA GLY A 433 4.35 0.70 21.09
C GLY A 433 2.86 0.69 20.74
N ALA A 434 2.47 1.02 19.50
CA ALA A 434 1.07 1.10 19.10
C ALA A 434 0.84 0.68 17.63
N VAL A 435 -0.44 0.64 17.25
CA VAL A 435 -0.93 0.58 15.88
C VAL A 435 -2.02 1.63 15.69
N VAL A 436 -1.96 2.37 14.59
CA VAL A 436 -2.94 3.40 14.25
C VAL A 436 -3.87 2.86 13.16
N VAL A 437 -5.13 2.62 13.54
CA VAL A 437 -6.17 2.02 12.69
C VAL A 437 -7.09 3.14 12.16
N PRO A 438 -7.40 3.19 10.86
CA PRO A 438 -8.38 4.14 10.36
C PRO A 438 -9.78 3.81 10.89
N VAL A 439 -10.59 4.83 11.11
CA VAL A 439 -12.03 4.66 11.35
C VAL A 439 -12.83 5.51 10.37
N PHE A 440 -13.90 4.92 9.84
CA PHE A 440 -14.68 5.47 8.73
C PHE A 440 -16.05 6.00 9.17
N GLY A 441 -16.36 5.95 10.47
CA GLY A 441 -17.61 6.44 11.02
C GLY A 441 -18.75 5.45 10.95
N ASP A 442 -18.46 4.19 10.58
CA ASP A 442 -19.35 3.04 10.73
C ASP A 442 -19.15 2.47 12.14
N PRO A 443 -20.05 2.73 13.11
CA PRO A 443 -19.79 2.37 14.50
C PRO A 443 -19.56 0.87 14.70
N GLY A 444 -20.25 0.04 13.91
CA GLY A 444 -20.14 -1.40 14.04
C GLY A 444 -18.86 -1.93 13.41
N ALA A 445 -18.55 -1.52 12.19
CA ALA A 445 -17.34 -1.98 11.51
C ALA A 445 -16.06 -1.40 12.15
N ASP A 446 -16.09 -0.12 12.57
CA ASP A 446 -14.98 0.54 13.27
C ASP A 446 -14.64 -0.22 14.57
N GLU A 447 -15.65 -0.58 15.37
CA GLU A 447 -15.46 -1.33 16.62
C GLU A 447 -14.90 -2.73 16.36
N ARG A 448 -15.43 -3.46 15.36
CA ARG A 448 -14.92 -4.80 14.99
C ARG A 448 -13.47 -4.76 14.53
N ALA A 449 -13.09 -3.77 13.73
CA ALA A 449 -11.71 -3.60 13.28
C ALA A 449 -10.77 -3.36 14.47
N VAL A 450 -11.13 -2.44 15.38
CA VAL A 450 -10.35 -2.13 16.59
C VAL A 450 -10.21 -3.35 17.50
N LEU A 451 -11.30 -4.09 17.74
CA LEU A 451 -11.27 -5.28 18.59
C LEU A 451 -10.41 -6.39 17.99
N THR A 452 -10.48 -6.60 16.67
CA THR A 452 -9.60 -7.55 15.98
C THR A 452 -8.13 -7.16 16.18
N MET A 453 -7.77 -5.90 15.94
CA MET A 453 -6.39 -5.45 16.12
C MET A 453 -5.90 -5.58 17.56
N ARG A 454 -6.73 -5.25 18.56
CA ARG A 454 -6.40 -5.43 19.99
C ARG A 454 -6.12 -6.89 20.35
N ARG A 455 -6.92 -7.81 19.80
CA ARG A 455 -6.75 -9.25 20.02
C ARG A 455 -5.44 -9.76 19.40
N LEU A 456 -5.09 -9.25 18.22
CA LEU A 456 -3.90 -9.69 17.48
C LEU A 456 -2.59 -9.08 17.98
N LEU A 457 -2.67 -7.89 18.59
CA LEU A 457 -1.52 -7.11 19.08
C LEU A 457 -1.73 -6.70 20.55
N PRO A 458 -1.87 -7.66 21.49
CA PRO A 458 -2.12 -7.34 22.91
C PRO A 458 -0.98 -6.54 23.56
N GLU A 459 0.22 -6.58 22.98
CA GLU A 459 1.39 -5.83 23.43
C GLU A 459 1.44 -4.39 22.91
N ARG A 460 0.49 -3.99 22.06
CA ARG A 460 0.43 -2.65 21.45
C ARG A 460 -0.86 -1.93 21.82
N GLU A 461 -0.74 -0.63 22.01
CA GLU A 461 -1.93 0.21 22.07
C GLU A 461 -2.58 0.30 20.68
N VAL A 462 -3.92 0.20 20.62
CA VAL A 462 -4.67 0.47 19.37
C VAL A 462 -5.23 1.87 19.43
N ARG A 463 -4.69 2.76 18.59
CA ARG A 463 -5.16 4.13 18.37
C ARG A 463 -5.97 4.21 17.09
N THR A 464 -6.88 5.17 17.02
CA THR A 464 -7.75 5.37 15.87
C THR A 464 -7.61 6.78 15.32
N VAL A 465 -7.71 6.92 13.99
CA VAL A 465 -7.80 8.21 13.31
C VAL A 465 -8.99 8.17 12.36
N ARG A 466 -9.91 9.12 12.53
CA ARG A 466 -11.08 9.25 11.66
C ARG A 466 -10.62 9.78 10.30
N VAL A 467 -10.98 9.06 9.24
CA VAL A 467 -10.65 9.46 7.86
C VAL A 467 -11.89 9.45 6.98
N ASN A 468 -12.07 10.50 6.20
CA ASN A 468 -13.19 10.68 5.28
C ASN A 468 -12.72 11.30 3.95
N CYS A 469 -11.82 12.27 4.00
CA CYS A 469 -11.24 12.89 2.81
C CYS A 469 -10.16 12.03 2.17
N LEU A 470 -9.25 11.43 2.96
CA LEU A 470 -8.19 10.55 2.45
C LEU A 470 -8.73 9.39 1.58
N PRO A 471 -9.72 8.59 2.05
CA PRO A 471 -10.36 7.53 1.25
C PRO A 471 -10.85 7.99 -0.12
N ARG A 472 -11.39 9.21 -0.20
CA ARG A 472 -11.92 9.81 -1.43
C ARG A 472 -10.81 10.24 -2.38
N MET A 473 -9.60 10.43 -1.87
CA MET A 473 -8.41 10.69 -2.68
C MET A 473 -7.68 9.41 -3.12
N GLY A 474 -8.17 8.22 -2.73
CA GLY A 474 -7.67 6.93 -3.20
C GLY A 474 -6.75 6.17 -2.25
N GLY A 475 -6.58 6.61 -1.00
CA GLY A 475 -5.74 5.92 -0.02
C GLY A 475 -6.16 6.19 1.44
N VAL A 476 -5.47 5.58 2.40
CA VAL A 476 -5.80 5.72 3.83
C VAL A 476 -4.52 6.05 4.64
N LEU A 477 -4.35 5.52 5.86
CA LEU A 477 -3.28 5.93 6.76
C LEU A 477 -1.92 5.41 6.31
N HIS A 478 -1.85 4.13 5.94
CA HIS A 478 -0.59 3.52 5.54
C HIS A 478 -0.02 4.17 4.27
N CYS A 479 -0.88 4.56 3.33
CA CYS A 479 -0.51 5.25 2.08
C CYS A 479 0.15 6.62 2.31
N VAL A 480 -0.12 7.28 3.43
CA VAL A 480 0.41 8.62 3.74
C VAL A 480 1.51 8.61 4.79
N THR A 481 1.98 7.42 5.21
CA THR A 481 3.03 7.24 6.22
C THR A 481 4.21 6.47 5.64
N GLN A 482 5.42 6.82 6.06
CA GLN A 482 6.63 6.04 5.77
C GLN A 482 7.52 5.99 7.01
N GLN A 483 7.73 4.79 7.54
CA GLN A 483 8.57 4.57 8.72
C GLN A 483 10.06 4.77 8.43
N VAL A 484 10.75 5.34 9.41
CA VAL A 484 12.22 5.37 9.49
C VAL A 484 12.64 4.45 10.63
N PRO A 485 13.12 3.22 10.38
CA PRO A 485 13.49 2.28 11.43
C PRO A 485 14.66 2.81 12.27
N VAL A 486 14.77 2.40 13.53
CA VAL A 486 15.98 2.66 14.33
C VAL A 486 17.19 1.94 13.70
N LEU A 487 18.37 2.51 13.91
CA LEU A 487 19.63 1.83 13.65
C LEU A 487 19.82 0.74 14.70
N GLU A 488 20.42 -0.39 14.34
CA GLU A 488 20.72 -1.44 15.32
C GLU A 488 21.83 -0.96 16.27
N GLY A 489 21.65 -1.22 17.58
CA GLY A 489 22.65 -0.92 18.61
C GLY A 489 22.60 0.49 19.23
N LEU A 490 21.51 1.23 19.03
CA LEU A 490 21.24 2.53 19.67
C LEU A 490 20.00 2.52 20.54
#